data_AF-A0A936W7W1-F1
#
_entry.id   AF-A0A936W7W1-F1
#
_cell.length_a   1.000
_cell.length_b   1.000
_cell.length_c   1.000
_cell.angle_alpha   90.00
_cell.angle_beta   90.00
_cell.angle_gamma   90.00
#
_symmetry.space_group_name_H-M   'P 1'
#
loop_
_entity.id
_entity.type
_entity.pdbx_description
1 polymer ?
#
loop_
_entity_poly.entity_id
_entity_poly.type
_entity_poly.pdbx_seq_one_letter_code
_entity_poly.pdbx_strand_id
1 'polypeptide(L)'
;MKCIRSLWIVLGLSATLFAAAQDNTVMRAGLFRDKAMKEVLVMSQRGASEVFVDGVRKGELMTTDGLKINVVNGKVQARSLAFSFASAERIELRPHGGKGLLRITGVQPKVAERTYSGSITLSVVAGDLLLVNEVAIEDYVAGVVQSEAGKDKAPEYYKLQAVSCRTYALVNKRKHILDGFEVCDGVHCQVYRGSPPCPTSKPPWMPRVEWSWWTRTSALSMQPSTAIAVVRP
;
A
#
# COMPACT_ATOMS: atom_id res chain seq x y z
N MET A 1 36.57 -58.30 -32.86
CA MET A 1 35.44 -58.85 -32.07
C MET A 1 35.41 -58.18 -30.70
N LYS A 2 34.20 -57.85 -30.19
CA LYS A 2 33.85 -57.13 -28.93
C LYS A 2 33.97 -55.60 -29.05
N CYS A 3 32.91 -54.85 -29.38
CA CYS A 3 31.65 -54.60 -28.66
C CYS A 3 31.86 -53.88 -27.31
N ILE A 4 31.70 -52.55 -27.30
CA ILE A 4 31.19 -51.81 -26.14
C ILE A 4 30.55 -50.50 -26.65
N ARG A 5 29.23 -50.44 -26.47
CA ARG A 5 28.39 -49.25 -26.62
C ARG A 5 28.48 -48.50 -25.30
N SER A 6 28.97 -47.27 -25.31
CA SER A 6 28.86 -46.38 -24.15
C SER A 6 27.85 -45.29 -24.45
N LEU A 7 26.62 -45.63 -24.08
CA LEU A 7 25.41 -44.82 -24.07
C LEU A 7 25.57 -43.71 -23.02
N TRP A 8 25.86 -42.48 -23.45
CA TRP A 8 25.78 -41.32 -22.56
C TRP A 8 24.30 -40.94 -22.41
N ILE A 9 23.70 -41.39 -21.32
CA ILE A 9 22.37 -40.98 -20.88
C ILE A 9 22.46 -39.49 -20.53
N VAL A 10 21.93 -38.63 -21.42
CA VAL A 10 21.66 -37.23 -21.11
C VAL A 10 20.51 -37.23 -20.09
N LEU A 11 20.86 -37.19 -18.81
CA LEU A 11 19.91 -37.00 -17.73
C LEU A 11 19.40 -35.55 -17.82
N GLY A 12 18.32 -35.34 -18.56
CA GLY A 12 17.60 -34.07 -18.63
C GLY A 12 17.03 -33.74 -17.25
N LEU A 13 17.79 -32.95 -16.47
CA LEU A 13 17.30 -32.35 -15.24
C LEU A 13 16.27 -31.29 -15.63
N SER A 14 15.01 -31.72 -15.76
CA SER A 14 13.86 -30.83 -15.87
C SER A 14 13.77 -30.03 -14.57
N ALA A 15 14.37 -28.83 -14.57
CA ALA A 15 14.17 -27.84 -13.54
C ALA A 15 12.77 -27.26 -13.73
N THR A 16 11.77 -27.87 -13.10
CA THR A 16 10.45 -27.26 -12.95
C THR A 16 10.62 -25.96 -12.17
N LEU A 17 10.52 -24.83 -12.89
CA LEU A 17 10.41 -23.49 -12.34
C LEU A 17 9.15 -23.42 -11.46
N PHE A 18 9.34 -23.53 -10.14
CA PHE A 18 8.33 -23.06 -9.20
C PHE A 18 8.33 -21.53 -9.25
N ALA A 19 7.44 -20.95 -10.06
CA ALA A 19 7.06 -19.57 -9.88
C ALA A 19 6.37 -19.47 -8.52
N ALA A 20 7.01 -18.82 -7.55
CA ALA A 20 6.34 -18.39 -6.33
C ALA A 20 5.19 -17.47 -6.75
N ALA A 21 3.95 -17.96 -6.69
CA ALA A 21 2.78 -17.11 -6.78
C ALA A 21 2.86 -16.14 -5.59
N GLN A 22 3.35 -14.93 -5.84
CA GLN A 22 3.34 -13.87 -4.86
C GLN A 22 1.86 -13.58 -4.63
N ASP A 23 1.34 -13.99 -3.47
CA ASP A 23 -0.05 -13.79 -3.10
C ASP A 23 -0.31 -12.28 -3.05
N ASN A 24 -0.78 -11.74 -4.17
CA ASN A 24 -1.02 -10.32 -4.36
C ASN A 24 -2.39 -9.95 -3.78
N THR A 25 -2.67 -10.45 -2.58
CA THR A 25 -3.89 -10.11 -1.85
C THR A 25 -3.85 -8.62 -1.55
N VAL A 26 -4.72 -7.87 -2.23
CA VAL A 26 -4.98 -6.46 -1.97
C VAL A 26 -6.00 -6.36 -0.84
N MET A 27 -5.75 -5.45 0.09
CA MET A 27 -6.62 -5.09 1.20
C MET A 27 -7.21 -3.71 0.93
N ARG A 28 -8.53 -3.55 1.14
CA ARG A 28 -9.20 -2.26 1.00
C ARG A 28 -9.49 -1.67 2.38
N ALA A 29 -8.72 -0.66 2.77
CA ALA A 29 -8.82 -0.01 4.07
C ALA A 29 -9.57 1.35 3.97
N GLY A 30 -10.70 1.48 4.64
CA GLY A 30 -11.41 2.75 4.80
C GLY A 30 -10.65 3.69 5.74
N LEU A 31 -10.41 4.92 5.31
CA LEU A 31 -9.62 5.92 6.05
C LEU A 31 -10.51 7.01 6.67
N PHE A 32 -10.08 7.52 7.83
CA PHE A 32 -10.71 8.62 8.56
C PHE A 32 -12.21 8.41 8.82
N ARG A 33 -12.63 7.17 9.07
CA ARG A 33 -14.06 6.80 9.20
C ARG A 33 -14.73 7.37 10.45
N ASP A 34 -13.95 7.82 11.42
CA ASP A 34 -14.41 8.53 12.61
C ASP A 34 -14.75 10.01 12.35
N LYS A 35 -14.49 10.53 11.13
CA LYS A 35 -14.62 11.95 10.80
C LYS A 35 -15.41 12.18 9.52
N ALA A 36 -16.25 13.21 9.54
CA ALA A 36 -16.97 13.72 8.37
C ALA A 36 -16.02 14.53 7.48
N MET A 37 -15.31 13.85 6.57
CA MET A 37 -14.32 14.48 5.69
C MET A 37 -15.00 15.25 4.56
N LYS A 38 -14.85 16.57 4.51
CA LYS A 38 -15.40 17.42 3.44
C LYS A 38 -14.35 17.87 2.43
N GLU A 39 -13.12 18.02 2.90
CA GLU A 39 -12.02 18.52 2.08
C GLU A 39 -10.69 17.86 2.46
N VAL A 40 -9.97 17.40 1.45
CA VAL A 40 -8.71 16.66 1.58
C VAL A 40 -7.72 17.15 0.54
N LEU A 41 -6.45 17.22 0.91
CA LEU A 41 -5.34 17.44 -0.01
C LEU A 41 -4.55 16.14 -0.16
N VAL A 42 -4.39 15.67 -1.40
CA VAL A 42 -3.57 14.51 -1.73
C VAL A 42 -2.33 14.96 -2.50
N MET A 43 -1.15 14.53 -2.07
CA MET A 43 0.12 14.83 -2.73
C MET A 43 0.90 13.56 -3.00
N SER A 44 1.58 13.49 -4.13
CA SER A 44 2.52 12.40 -4.38
C SER A 44 3.84 12.68 -3.66
N GLN A 45 4.19 11.90 -2.65
CA GLN A 45 5.48 12.05 -1.95
C GLN A 45 6.63 11.37 -2.70
N ARG A 46 6.33 10.28 -3.42
CA ARG A 46 7.32 9.50 -4.16
C ARG A 46 6.70 8.96 -5.43
N GLY A 47 7.36 9.20 -6.56
CA GLY A 47 6.86 8.83 -7.88
C GLY A 47 5.73 9.75 -8.32
N ALA A 48 5.44 9.72 -9.61
CA ALA A 48 4.26 10.37 -10.16
C ALA A 48 3.05 9.43 -10.01
N SER A 49 1.86 10.00 -9.89
CA SER A 49 0.63 9.22 -9.65
C SER A 49 -0.40 9.52 -10.74
N GLU A 50 -0.90 8.48 -11.40
CA GLU A 50 -1.94 8.63 -12.39
C GLU A 50 -3.28 8.92 -11.72
N VAL A 51 -4.01 9.89 -12.26
CA VAL A 51 -5.32 10.30 -11.75
C VAL A 51 -6.40 9.82 -12.72
N PHE A 52 -7.27 8.96 -12.21
CA PHE A 52 -8.46 8.47 -12.87
C PHE A 52 -9.69 9.15 -12.29
N VAL A 53 -10.61 9.56 -13.15
CA VAL A 53 -11.89 10.15 -12.77
C VAL A 53 -12.97 9.36 -13.46
N ASP A 54 -13.86 8.75 -12.69
CA ASP A 54 -14.93 7.88 -13.16
C ASP A 54 -14.42 6.78 -14.13
N GLY A 55 -13.23 6.24 -13.83
CA GLY A 55 -12.57 5.21 -14.62
C GLY A 55 -11.75 5.70 -15.82
N VAL A 56 -11.82 6.99 -16.16
CA VAL A 56 -11.06 7.58 -17.29
C VAL A 56 -9.79 8.23 -16.78
N ARG A 57 -8.64 7.89 -17.37
CA ARG A 57 -7.35 8.55 -17.09
C ARG A 57 -7.42 10.02 -17.52
N LYS A 58 -7.23 10.94 -16.60
CA LYS A 58 -7.28 12.39 -16.88
C LYS A 58 -5.90 13.04 -16.92
N GLY A 59 -4.94 12.48 -16.20
CA GLY A 59 -3.59 13.04 -16.15
C GLY A 59 -2.75 12.36 -15.09
N GLU A 60 -1.65 13.02 -14.75
CA GLU A 60 -0.67 12.55 -13.78
C GLU A 60 -0.36 13.67 -12.78
N LEU A 61 -0.33 13.29 -11.51
CA LEU A 61 0.01 14.14 -10.38
C LEU A 61 1.50 13.98 -10.06
N MET A 62 2.27 15.04 -10.30
CA MET A 62 3.69 15.10 -10.00
C MET A 62 3.92 15.33 -8.50
N THR A 63 5.16 15.09 -8.01
CA THR A 63 5.49 15.26 -6.59
C THR A 63 5.48 16.71 -6.09
N THR A 64 5.55 17.67 -7.01
CA THR A 64 5.44 19.11 -6.74
C THR A 64 4.01 19.62 -6.75
N ASP A 65 3.05 18.80 -7.21
CA ASP A 65 1.64 19.16 -7.35
C ASP A 65 0.80 18.52 -6.23
N GLY A 66 -0.28 19.19 -5.87
CA GLY A 66 -1.22 18.75 -4.86
C GLY A 66 -2.63 18.73 -5.44
N LEU A 67 -3.30 17.59 -5.34
CA LEU A 67 -4.69 17.45 -5.73
C LEU A 67 -5.57 17.77 -4.52
N LYS A 68 -6.17 18.96 -4.54
CA LYS A 68 -7.15 19.37 -3.54
C LYS A 68 -8.52 18.84 -3.94
N ILE A 69 -9.18 18.12 -3.05
CA ILE A 69 -10.45 17.42 -3.30
C ILE A 69 -11.48 17.88 -2.27
N ASN A 70 -12.65 18.28 -2.72
CA ASN A 70 -13.74 18.78 -1.88
C ASN A 70 -15.09 18.25 -2.34
N VAL A 71 -16.06 18.18 -1.42
CA VAL A 71 -17.45 17.83 -1.75
C VAL A 71 -18.24 19.08 -2.09
N VAL A 72 -18.87 19.11 -3.26
CA VAL A 72 -19.79 20.17 -3.67
C VAL A 72 -21.02 19.52 -4.30
N ASN A 73 -22.22 19.88 -3.81
CA ASN A 73 -23.50 19.36 -4.30
C ASN A 73 -23.58 17.82 -4.34
N GLY A 74 -22.98 17.15 -3.36
CA GLY A 74 -22.96 15.68 -3.27
C GLY A 74 -22.02 15.00 -4.27
N LYS A 75 -21.19 15.75 -5.01
CA LYS A 75 -20.19 15.22 -5.94
C LYS A 75 -18.79 15.63 -5.53
N VAL A 76 -17.80 14.89 -6.05
CA VAL A 76 -16.38 15.21 -5.84
C VAL A 76 -15.97 16.30 -6.82
N GLN A 77 -15.47 17.41 -6.27
CA GLN A 77 -14.72 18.41 -7.01
C GLN A 77 -13.24 18.23 -6.69
N ALA A 78 -12.37 18.37 -7.68
CA ALA A 78 -10.94 18.31 -7.46
C ALA A 78 -10.18 19.32 -8.32
N ARG A 79 -9.11 19.88 -7.76
CA ARG A 79 -8.28 20.89 -8.39
C ARG A 79 -6.81 20.65 -8.08
N SER A 80 -6.01 20.52 -9.13
CA SER A 80 -4.55 20.55 -9.09
C SER A 80 -4.02 21.77 -9.85
N LEU A 81 -2.71 21.89 -9.97
CA LEU A 81 -2.08 22.89 -10.84
C LEU A 81 -2.29 22.55 -12.33
N ALA A 82 -2.29 21.26 -12.68
CA ALA A 82 -2.37 20.81 -14.07
C ALA A 82 -3.80 20.59 -14.59
N PHE A 83 -4.77 20.29 -13.72
CA PHE A 83 -6.13 19.97 -14.13
C PHE A 83 -7.15 20.30 -13.03
N SER A 84 -8.41 20.48 -13.44
CA SER A 84 -9.52 20.65 -12.51
C SER A 84 -10.76 19.93 -12.99
N PHE A 85 -11.53 19.41 -12.05
CA PHE A 85 -12.76 18.67 -12.29
C PHE A 85 -13.85 19.27 -11.41
N ALA A 86 -14.93 19.73 -12.03
CA ALA A 86 -16.05 20.37 -11.31
C ALA A 86 -17.02 19.36 -10.68
N SER A 87 -17.12 18.15 -11.24
CA SER A 87 -18.07 17.13 -10.82
C SER A 87 -17.57 15.75 -11.24
N ALA A 88 -17.26 14.90 -10.26
CA ALA A 88 -16.89 13.50 -10.42
C ALA A 88 -17.62 12.65 -9.37
N GLU A 89 -17.89 11.38 -9.68
CA GLU A 89 -18.45 10.44 -8.70
C GLU A 89 -17.33 9.75 -7.92
N ARG A 90 -16.26 9.38 -8.62
CA ARG A 90 -15.11 8.68 -8.07
C ARG A 90 -13.81 9.21 -8.64
N ILE A 91 -12.86 9.51 -7.75
CA ILE A 91 -11.48 9.84 -8.11
C ILE A 91 -10.58 8.74 -7.59
N GLU A 92 -9.67 8.26 -8.42
CA GLU A 92 -8.69 7.27 -8.03
C GLU A 92 -7.28 7.74 -8.39
N LEU A 93 -6.39 7.68 -7.41
CA LEU A 93 -4.97 7.98 -7.58
C LEU A 93 -4.19 6.67 -7.52
N ARG A 94 -3.49 6.35 -8.60
CA ARG A 94 -2.65 5.16 -8.72
C ARG A 94 -1.19 5.56 -8.87
N PRO A 95 -0.33 5.29 -7.89
CA PRO A 95 1.09 5.60 -8.03
C PRO A 95 1.74 4.76 -9.13
N HIS A 96 2.57 5.40 -9.97
CA HIS A 96 3.26 4.71 -11.04
C HIS A 96 4.24 3.66 -10.48
N GLY A 97 4.21 2.45 -11.04
CA GLY A 97 5.07 1.35 -10.62
C GLY A 97 4.75 0.73 -9.25
N GLY A 98 3.60 1.04 -8.64
CA GLY A 98 3.08 0.38 -7.43
C GLY A 98 3.85 0.66 -6.13
N LYS A 99 4.90 1.48 -6.18
CA LYS A 99 5.77 1.81 -5.01
C LYS A 99 5.71 3.28 -4.62
N GLY A 100 4.83 4.05 -5.23
CA GLY A 100 4.68 5.45 -4.87
C GLY A 100 3.97 5.61 -3.52
N LEU A 101 4.21 6.76 -2.90
CA LEU A 101 3.66 7.11 -1.60
C LEU A 101 2.75 8.32 -1.78
N LEU A 102 1.52 8.20 -1.30
CA LEU A 102 0.52 9.26 -1.35
C LEU A 102 0.36 9.84 0.05
N ARG A 103 0.63 11.13 0.18
CA ARG A 103 0.39 11.88 1.41
C ARG A 103 -1.01 12.48 1.37
N ILE A 104 -1.81 12.17 2.38
CA ILE A 104 -3.15 12.69 2.56
C ILE A 104 -3.16 13.64 3.76
N THR A 105 -3.68 14.85 3.55
CA THR A 105 -3.89 15.85 4.60
C THR A 105 -5.37 16.19 4.68
N GLY A 106 -5.98 16.04 5.86
CA GLY A 106 -7.35 16.49 6.10
C GLY A 106 -7.39 18.00 6.23
N VAL A 107 -8.06 18.69 5.30
CA VAL A 107 -8.20 20.15 5.34
C VAL A 107 -9.44 20.52 6.14
N GLN A 108 -10.56 19.84 5.90
CA GLN A 108 -11.80 20.01 6.65
C GLN A 108 -12.45 18.64 6.95
N PRO A 109 -12.51 18.24 8.23
CA PRO A 109 -11.83 18.84 9.39
C PRO A 109 -10.30 18.76 9.26
N LYS A 110 -9.59 19.60 10.01
CA LYS A 110 -8.12 19.57 10.03
C LYS A 110 -7.65 18.27 10.69
N VAL A 111 -6.94 17.44 9.93
CA VAL A 111 -6.35 16.18 10.41
C VAL A 111 -4.87 16.14 10.05
N ALA A 112 -4.05 15.59 10.95
CA ALA A 112 -2.63 15.37 10.70
C ALA A 112 -2.41 14.60 9.40
N GLU A 113 -1.37 14.98 8.67
CA GLU A 113 -1.00 14.31 7.44
C GLU A 113 -0.58 12.86 7.70
N ARG A 114 -0.96 11.96 6.80
CA ARG A 114 -0.58 10.54 6.82
C ARG A 114 -0.14 10.12 5.42
N THR A 115 0.84 9.24 5.36
CA THR A 115 1.38 8.72 4.10
C THR A 115 0.92 7.29 3.90
N TYR A 116 0.46 6.96 2.71
CA TYR A 116 -0.09 5.65 2.36
C TYR A 116 0.64 5.09 1.14
N SER A 117 0.92 3.79 1.14
CA SER A 117 1.28 3.06 -0.07
C SER A 117 0.01 2.52 -0.73
N GLY A 118 0.12 2.14 -2.01
CA GLY A 118 -1.01 1.66 -2.80
C GLY A 118 -1.78 2.79 -3.48
N SER A 119 -2.96 2.44 -4.02
CA SER A 119 -3.85 3.40 -4.66
C SER A 119 -4.88 3.94 -3.66
N ILE A 120 -5.32 5.17 -3.88
CA ILE A 120 -6.38 5.78 -3.07
C ILE A 120 -7.57 6.08 -3.96
N THR A 121 -8.72 5.57 -3.57
CA THR A 121 -10.01 5.93 -4.11
C THR A 121 -10.71 6.93 -3.18
N LEU A 122 -11.27 8.00 -3.76
CA LEU A 122 -12.16 8.94 -3.10
C LEU A 122 -13.52 8.94 -3.80
N SER A 123 -14.59 8.93 -3.02
CA SER A 123 -15.98 9.01 -3.48
C SER A 123 -16.82 9.78 -2.46
N VAL A 124 -18.06 10.14 -2.79
CA VAL A 124 -18.98 10.77 -1.83
C VAL A 124 -20.01 9.76 -1.34
N VAL A 125 -20.17 9.65 -0.03
CA VAL A 125 -21.22 8.84 0.60
C VAL A 125 -21.88 9.68 1.69
N ALA A 126 -23.21 9.79 1.64
CA ALA A 126 -24.00 10.57 2.59
C ALA A 126 -23.55 12.04 2.78
N GLY A 127 -22.96 12.64 1.74
CA GLY A 127 -22.50 14.04 1.75
C GLY A 127 -21.06 14.26 2.23
N ASP A 128 -20.37 13.21 2.66
CA ASP A 128 -18.95 13.26 3.08
C ASP A 128 -18.07 12.43 2.13
N LEU A 129 -16.76 12.72 2.12
CA LEU A 129 -15.76 11.95 1.40
C LEU A 129 -15.54 10.60 2.07
N LEU A 130 -15.75 9.54 1.30
CA LEU A 130 -15.27 8.21 1.60
C LEU A 130 -13.91 8.02 0.94
N LEU A 131 -12.88 7.83 1.77
CA LEU A 131 -11.52 7.51 1.34
C LEU A 131 -11.26 6.02 1.56
N VAL A 132 -10.82 5.34 0.52
CA VAL A 132 -10.44 3.93 0.57
C VAL A 132 -9.03 3.78 0.01
N ASN A 133 -8.13 3.23 0.83
CA ASN A 133 -6.81 2.82 0.37
C ASN A 133 -6.87 1.36 -0.10
N GLU A 134 -6.42 1.09 -1.32
CA GLU A 134 -6.20 -0.25 -1.84
C GLU A 134 -4.70 -0.54 -1.83
N VAL A 135 -4.29 -1.42 -0.92
CA VAL A 135 -2.89 -1.63 -0.55
C VAL A 135 -2.59 -3.12 -0.48
N ALA A 136 -1.36 -3.53 -0.78
CA ALA A 136 -0.95 -4.92 -0.59
C ALA A 136 -1.08 -5.31 0.90
N ILE A 137 -1.54 -6.53 1.18
CA ILE A 137 -1.76 -6.97 2.57
C ILE A 137 -0.51 -6.83 3.44
N GLU A 138 0.68 -7.06 2.88
CA GLU A 138 1.95 -6.94 3.61
C GLU A 138 2.25 -5.50 4.02
N ASP A 139 1.97 -4.53 3.14
CA ASP A 139 2.10 -3.10 3.44
C ASP A 139 1.07 -2.65 4.47
N TYR A 140 -0.16 -3.16 4.39
CA TYR A 140 -1.19 -2.93 5.40
C TYR A 140 -0.74 -3.44 6.78
N VAL A 141 -0.29 -4.71 6.84
CA VAL A 141 0.19 -5.34 8.08
C VAL A 141 1.37 -4.56 8.67
N ALA A 142 2.33 -4.14 7.84
CA ALA A 142 3.45 -3.32 8.28
C ALA A 142 2.99 -2.00 8.92
N GLY A 143 2.01 -1.32 8.31
CA GLY A 143 1.44 -0.09 8.84
C GLY A 143 0.68 -0.28 10.17
N VAL A 144 -0.08 -1.37 10.31
CA VAL A 144 -0.78 -1.71 11.55
C VAL A 144 0.19 -2.06 12.66
N VAL A 145 1.15 -2.96 12.40
CA VAL A 145 2.15 -3.38 13.38
C VAL A 145 2.89 -2.17 13.93
N GLN A 146 3.34 -1.26 13.07
CA GLN A 146 4.00 -0.04 13.52
C GLN A 146 3.10 0.84 14.41
N SER A 147 1.82 0.93 14.07
CA SER A 147 0.86 1.79 14.75
C SER A 147 0.45 1.23 16.12
N GLU A 148 0.38 -0.09 16.28
CA GLU A 148 -0.11 -0.76 17.50
C GLU A 148 1.00 -1.25 18.44
N ALA A 149 2.11 -1.76 17.92
CA ALA A 149 3.16 -2.39 18.73
C ALA A 149 3.99 -1.39 19.54
N GLY A 150 4.04 -0.13 19.11
CA GLY A 150 4.96 0.87 19.63
C GLY A 150 6.43 0.54 19.30
N LYS A 151 7.35 1.28 19.93
CA LYS A 151 8.79 1.12 19.75
C LYS A 151 9.40 0.18 20.81
N ASP A 152 10.61 -0.29 20.52
CA ASP A 152 11.51 -0.95 21.48
C ASP A 152 10.98 -2.27 22.05
N LYS A 153 10.33 -3.08 21.20
CA LYS A 153 9.93 -4.45 21.51
C LYS A 153 10.95 -5.46 20.96
N ALA A 154 10.90 -6.68 21.49
CA ALA A 154 11.68 -7.79 20.95
C ALA A 154 11.25 -8.11 19.51
N PRO A 155 12.17 -8.54 18.62
CA PRO A 155 11.83 -8.88 17.24
C PRO A 155 10.75 -9.98 17.15
N GLU A 156 10.72 -10.92 18.10
CA GLU A 156 9.71 -11.98 18.22
C GLU A 156 8.31 -11.40 18.46
N TYR A 157 8.22 -10.31 19.23
CA TYR A 157 6.96 -9.61 19.46
C TYR A 157 6.41 -9.02 18.16
N TYR A 158 7.25 -8.37 17.35
CA TYR A 158 6.84 -7.82 16.06
C TYR A 158 6.41 -8.92 15.07
N LYS A 159 7.09 -10.07 15.08
CA LYS A 159 6.69 -11.23 14.27
C LYS A 159 5.32 -11.77 14.69
N LEU A 160 5.09 -11.93 15.99
CA LEU A 160 3.80 -12.39 16.53
C LEU A 160 2.69 -11.38 16.22
N GLN A 161 2.96 -10.09 16.35
CA GLN A 161 2.01 -9.04 16.00
C GLN A 161 1.69 -9.08 14.50
N ALA A 162 2.69 -9.23 13.62
CA ALA A 162 2.48 -9.29 12.17
C ALA A 162 1.58 -10.48 11.76
N VAL A 163 1.80 -11.65 12.35
CA VAL A 163 0.95 -12.83 12.12
C VAL A 163 -0.47 -12.56 12.63
N SER A 164 -0.62 -12.03 13.84
CA SER A 164 -1.92 -11.72 14.43
C SER A 164 -2.70 -10.70 13.58
N CYS A 165 -2.03 -9.65 13.14
CA CYS A 165 -2.63 -8.61 12.30
C CYS A 165 -3.05 -9.15 10.94
N ARG A 166 -2.21 -9.98 10.30
CA ARG A 166 -2.53 -10.60 9.01
C ARG A 166 -3.74 -11.52 9.13
N THR A 167 -3.77 -12.40 10.14
CA THR A 167 -4.91 -13.29 10.37
C THR A 167 -6.20 -12.49 10.59
N TYR A 168 -6.14 -11.43 11.40
CA TYR A 168 -7.29 -10.56 11.60
C TYR A 168 -7.80 -9.96 10.29
N ALA A 169 -6.89 -9.38 9.47
CA ALA A 169 -7.26 -8.74 8.22
C ALA A 169 -7.91 -9.72 7.23
N LEU A 170 -7.37 -10.95 7.13
CA LEU A 170 -7.90 -11.99 6.26
C LEU A 170 -9.27 -12.51 6.70
N VAL A 171 -9.46 -12.73 8.02
CA VAL A 171 -10.73 -13.23 8.57
C VAL A 171 -11.83 -12.17 8.46
N ASN A 172 -11.49 -10.89 8.65
CA ASN A 172 -12.46 -9.80 8.69
C ASN A 172 -12.68 -9.11 7.33
N LYS A 173 -12.24 -9.69 6.21
CA LYS A 173 -12.41 -9.08 4.87
C LYS A 173 -13.85 -8.66 4.54
N ARG A 174 -14.85 -9.35 5.09
CA ARG A 174 -16.27 -9.08 4.82
C ARG A 174 -16.93 -8.14 5.82
N LYS A 175 -16.20 -7.64 6.81
CA LYS A 175 -16.76 -6.87 7.94
C LYS A 175 -17.44 -5.58 7.50
N HIS A 176 -16.89 -4.92 6.47
CA HIS A 176 -17.38 -3.63 5.95
C HIS A 176 -17.81 -3.68 4.48
N ILE A 177 -18.16 -4.86 3.97
CA ILE A 177 -18.45 -5.04 2.54
C ILE A 177 -19.58 -4.13 2.03
N LEU A 178 -20.57 -3.83 2.89
CA LEU A 178 -21.67 -2.92 2.59
C LEU A 178 -21.23 -1.45 2.51
N ASP A 179 -20.17 -1.08 3.22
CA ASP A 179 -19.57 0.26 3.18
C ASP A 179 -18.59 0.42 2.01
N GLY A 180 -18.31 -0.66 1.28
CA GLY A 180 -17.43 -0.66 0.12
C GLY A 180 -15.95 -0.79 0.45
N PHE A 181 -15.57 -1.28 1.63
CA PHE A 181 -14.18 -1.60 2.02
C PHE A 181 -14.14 -2.84 2.93
N GLU A 182 -12.94 -3.33 3.27
CA GLU A 182 -12.78 -4.58 4.04
C GLU A 182 -12.54 -4.29 5.53
N VAL A 183 -11.66 -3.34 5.83
CA VAL A 183 -11.25 -2.94 7.19
C VAL A 183 -11.20 -1.41 7.33
N CYS A 184 -11.30 -0.86 8.55
CA CYS A 184 -11.18 0.59 8.79
C CYS A 184 -9.93 0.96 9.61
N ASP A 185 -9.53 2.24 9.56
CA ASP A 185 -8.36 2.78 10.26
C ASP A 185 -8.55 3.08 11.76
N GLY A 186 -9.72 2.75 12.31
CA GLY A 186 -10.10 3.00 13.70
C GLY A 186 -9.97 1.79 14.63
N VAL A 187 -10.18 2.04 15.93
CA VAL A 187 -10.09 1.01 17.00
C VAL A 187 -11.10 -0.13 16.86
N HIS A 188 -12.16 0.05 16.07
CA HIS A 188 -13.14 -1.00 15.78
C HIS A 188 -12.55 -2.13 14.92
N CYS A 189 -11.51 -1.84 14.12
CA CYS A 189 -10.77 -2.82 13.35
C CYS A 189 -9.33 -2.92 13.89
N GLN A 190 -8.43 -2.18 13.26
CA GLN A 190 -7.02 -2.10 13.62
C GLN A 190 -6.54 -0.68 13.38
N VAL A 191 -5.60 -0.22 14.19
CA VAL A 191 -5.08 1.13 14.03
C VAL A 191 -4.16 1.16 12.81
N TYR A 192 -4.67 1.62 11.68
CA TYR A 192 -3.92 1.74 10.43
C TYR A 192 -3.60 3.20 10.11
N ARG A 193 -2.33 3.59 10.21
CA ARG A 193 -1.89 4.97 9.93
C ARG A 193 -1.08 5.12 8.64
N GLY A 194 -1.14 4.10 7.78
CA GLY A 194 -0.44 4.09 6.49
C GLY A 194 1.00 3.57 6.59
N SER A 195 1.81 3.97 5.62
CA SER A 195 3.22 3.58 5.55
C SER A 195 4.04 4.36 6.59
N PRO A 196 4.98 3.71 7.28
CA PRO A 196 5.99 4.41 8.07
C PRO A 196 6.59 5.56 7.26
N PRO A 197 6.81 6.75 7.84
CA PRO A 197 7.79 7.64 7.25
C PRO A 197 9.09 6.86 7.10
N CYS A 198 9.71 6.96 5.92
CA CYS A 198 10.97 6.26 5.63
C CYS A 198 11.92 6.47 6.82
N PRO A 199 12.33 5.41 7.54
CA PRO A 199 13.15 5.57 8.73
C PRO A 199 14.46 6.25 8.33
N THR A 200 14.72 7.44 8.90
CA THR A 200 15.92 8.25 8.61
C THR A 200 17.20 7.63 9.17
N SER A 201 17.04 6.67 10.08
CA SER A 201 18.11 5.89 10.67
C SER A 201 17.59 4.50 11.07
N LYS A 202 18.53 3.57 11.25
CA LYS A 202 18.25 2.21 11.69
C LYS A 202 17.54 2.22 13.06
N PRO A 203 16.37 1.58 13.21
CA PRO A 203 15.73 1.44 14.52
C PRO A 203 16.66 0.67 15.49
N PRO A 204 16.74 1.07 16.77
CA PRO A 204 17.64 0.44 17.76
C PRO A 204 17.42 -1.07 17.92
N TRP A 205 16.15 -1.49 17.83
CA TRP A 205 15.71 -2.88 18.00
C TRP A 205 15.91 -3.77 16.78
N MET A 206 16.18 -3.19 15.60
CA MET A 206 16.29 -3.96 14.37
C MET A 206 17.71 -4.54 14.23
N PRO A 207 17.90 -5.83 13.89
CA PRO A 207 19.22 -6.37 13.59
C PRO A 207 19.88 -5.64 12.40
N ARG A 208 21.22 -5.49 12.43
CA ARG A 208 21.95 -4.77 11.36
C ARG A 208 21.80 -5.45 10.01
N VAL A 209 21.79 -6.79 10.00
CA VAL A 209 21.58 -7.58 8.79
C VAL A 209 20.20 -7.32 8.21
N GLU A 210 19.15 -7.37 9.02
CA GLU A 210 17.76 -7.17 8.62
C GLU A 210 17.48 -5.73 8.17
N TRP A 211 18.06 -4.74 8.85
CA TRP A 211 18.07 -3.35 8.39
C TRP A 211 18.81 -3.19 7.06
N SER A 212 19.96 -3.84 6.89
CA SER A 212 20.71 -3.79 5.63
C SER A 212 19.98 -4.49 4.49
N TRP A 213 19.17 -5.50 4.79
CA TRP A 213 18.26 -6.15 3.84
C TRP A 213 17.08 -5.23 3.51
N TRP A 214 16.47 -4.57 4.50
CA TRP A 214 15.39 -3.60 4.31
C TRP A 214 15.84 -2.37 3.50
N THR A 215 17.02 -1.82 3.79
CA THR A 215 17.60 -0.73 3.00
C THR A 215 18.04 -1.21 1.64
N ARG A 216 18.58 -2.43 1.49
CA ARG A 216 18.89 -2.99 0.15
C ARG A 216 17.66 -3.35 -0.64
N THR A 217 16.57 -3.84 -0.07
CA THR A 217 15.33 -4.11 -0.83
C THR A 217 14.61 -2.80 -1.13
N SER A 218 14.62 -1.83 -0.22
CA SER A 218 14.13 -0.47 -0.49
C SER A 218 15.00 0.26 -1.54
N ALA A 219 16.32 0.03 -1.57
CA ALA A 219 17.26 0.63 -2.54
C ALA A 219 17.38 -0.15 -3.86
N LEU A 220 17.33 -1.50 -3.86
CA LEU A 220 17.20 -2.31 -5.08
C LEU A 220 15.82 -2.15 -5.70
N SER A 221 14.80 -1.76 -4.92
CA SER A 221 13.51 -1.35 -5.49
C SER A 221 13.60 -0.09 -6.37
N MET A 222 14.77 0.58 -6.39
CA MET A 222 15.11 1.73 -7.24
C MET A 222 15.77 1.35 -8.59
N GLN A 223 15.91 0.05 -8.91
CA GLN A 223 16.33 -0.39 -10.26
C GLN A 223 15.46 -1.56 -10.76
N PRO A 224 15.13 -1.62 -12.06
CA PRO A 224 14.34 -2.72 -12.59
C PRO A 224 15.18 -4.00 -12.60
N SER A 225 14.56 -5.11 -12.20
CA SER A 225 15.03 -6.49 -12.40
C SER A 225 16.31 -6.91 -11.66
N THR A 226 16.19 -7.64 -10.55
CA THR A 226 16.63 -9.06 -10.45
C THR A 226 16.53 -9.63 -9.02
N ALA A 227 16.23 -10.93 -8.98
CA ALA A 227 16.65 -11.93 -7.99
C ALA A 227 15.83 -12.11 -6.69
N ILE A 228 14.94 -13.10 -6.80
CA ILE A 228 14.66 -14.15 -5.80
C ILE A 228 15.96 -14.77 -5.28
N ALA A 229 16.08 -14.96 -3.96
CA ALA A 229 16.67 -16.16 -3.36
C ALA A 229 16.24 -16.30 -1.89
N VAL A 230 15.38 -17.29 -1.66
CA VAL A 230 14.89 -17.76 -0.37
C VAL A 230 16.03 -18.39 0.43
N VAL A 231 16.15 -18.03 1.70
CA VAL A 231 16.80 -18.87 2.71
C VAL A 231 15.80 -19.95 3.13
N ARG A 232 16.14 -21.21 2.91
CA ARG A 232 15.65 -22.37 3.67
C ARG A 232 16.89 -23.20 4.06
N PRO A 233 16.80 -23.95 5.16
CA PRO A 233 17.88 -24.14 6.15
C PRO A 233 19.17 -24.77 5.63
#